data_AF-A0A561BTK5-F1
#
_entry.id   AF-A0A561BTK5-F1
#
_cell.length_a   1.000
_cell.length_b   1.000
_cell.length_c   1.000
_cell.angle_alpha   90.00
_cell.angle_beta   90.00
_cell.angle_gamma   90.00
#
_symmetry.space_group_name_H-M   'P 1'
#
loop_
_entity.id
_entity.type
_entity.pdbx_description
1 polymer ?
#
loop_
_entity_poly.entity_id
_entity_poly.type
_entity_poly.pdbx_seq_one_letter_code
_entity_poly.pdbx_strand_id
1 'polypeptide(L)'
;MVRSEQDERSLAELELALVAGAWRELGVSGWSRTHGDWAIDPEPLIIRTAELADEDARLRDEALDWCIHYWRYISRTRLRGLLRKRSDEAAEAWGRFAATVNEHSIARWPNATDPMPYKITGRSSMPSMEQPSRAWLRLRATFGVGARAEILRYFLSGRTVSSTALIAEHAQYAKRNIDIECDSLEKAGVLRRRKLGNRYLYSLVRADALREFAGEIAPIRPSWSALLTVTAAFVGLENTSHDLPDRVLMVESFRILQSLEDALDALDIEDRPRFARPQDHWPEIRRFAAGHLSAWAAGDWVPKDR
;
A
#
# COMPACT_ATOMS: atom_id res chain seq x y z
N MET A 1 -22.82 24.03 -14.59
CA MET A 1 -22.75 22.80 -15.40
C MET A 1 -21.33 22.71 -15.97
N VAL A 2 -20.38 22.38 -15.10
CA VAL A 2 -18.99 22.10 -15.48
C VAL A 2 -18.89 20.59 -15.34
N ARG A 3 -18.98 19.85 -16.45
CA ARG A 3 -18.42 18.49 -16.48
C ARG A 3 -16.93 18.71 -16.24
N SER A 4 -16.44 18.37 -15.05
CA SER A 4 -15.06 18.65 -14.68
C SER A 4 -14.14 17.75 -15.52
N GLU A 5 -12.96 18.25 -15.90
CA GLU A 5 -11.90 17.48 -16.59
C GLU A 5 -11.48 16.20 -15.84
N GLN A 6 -11.97 15.97 -14.61
CA GLN A 6 -11.75 14.76 -13.83
C GLN A 6 -12.61 13.57 -14.29
N ASP A 7 -13.74 13.80 -14.96
CA ASP A 7 -14.60 12.72 -15.49
C ASP A 7 -14.01 12.01 -16.72
N GLU A 8 -13.01 12.61 -17.38
CA GLU A 8 -12.38 12.11 -18.61
C GLU A 8 -11.11 11.29 -18.39
N ARG A 9 -10.49 11.37 -17.20
CA ARG A 9 -9.29 10.55 -16.93
C ARG A 9 -9.63 9.08 -16.81
N SER A 10 -8.77 8.25 -17.38
CA SER A 10 -8.80 6.81 -17.15
C SER A 10 -8.44 6.48 -15.70
N LEU A 11 -8.96 5.36 -15.19
CA LEU A 11 -8.58 4.85 -13.86
C LEU A 11 -7.08 4.53 -13.80
N ALA A 12 -6.48 4.12 -14.91
CA ALA A 12 -5.05 3.88 -15.01
C ALA A 12 -4.23 5.16 -14.75
N GLU A 13 -4.61 6.29 -15.36
CA GLU A 13 -3.98 7.58 -15.11
C GLU A 13 -4.15 8.05 -13.66
N LEU A 14 -5.31 7.78 -13.05
CA LEU A 14 -5.57 8.12 -11.65
C LEU A 14 -4.72 7.26 -10.69
N GLU A 15 -4.61 5.95 -10.94
CA GLU A 15 -3.74 5.07 -10.16
C GLU A 15 -2.27 5.50 -10.28
N LEU A 16 -1.81 5.79 -11.50
CA LEU A 16 -0.45 6.26 -11.72
C LEU A 16 -0.18 7.57 -10.98
N ALA A 17 -1.14 8.49 -10.96
CA ALA A 17 -1.04 9.73 -10.20
C ALA A 17 -0.98 9.50 -8.69
N LEU A 18 -1.75 8.55 -8.13
CA LEU A 18 -1.67 8.13 -6.73
C LEU A 18 -0.29 7.56 -6.40
N VAL A 19 0.21 6.60 -7.19
CA VAL A 19 1.50 5.94 -6.97
C VAL A 19 2.64 6.95 -7.08
N ALA A 20 2.61 7.81 -8.10
CA ALA A 20 3.61 8.86 -8.28
C ALA A 20 3.57 9.91 -7.15
N GLY A 21 2.38 10.29 -6.68
CA GLY A 21 2.21 11.20 -5.54
C GLY A 21 2.86 10.65 -4.27
N ALA A 22 2.60 9.38 -3.96
CA ALA A 22 3.22 8.68 -2.83
C ALA A 22 4.75 8.63 -2.94
N TRP A 23 5.31 8.33 -4.12
CA TRP A 23 6.75 8.31 -4.32
C TRP A 23 7.42 9.66 -4.09
N ARG A 24 6.77 10.76 -4.49
CA ARG A 24 7.30 12.12 -4.27
C ARG A 24 7.38 12.49 -2.80
N GLU A 25 6.46 11.98 -2.00
CA GLU A 25 6.56 12.07 -0.55
C GLU A 25 7.69 11.21 0.00
N LEU A 26 8.09 10.11 -0.64
CA LEU A 26 9.28 9.36 -0.21
C LEU A 26 10.60 10.00 -0.68
N GLY A 27 10.55 11.03 -1.54
CA GLY A 27 11.72 11.79 -1.98
C GLY A 27 12.17 11.52 -3.41
N VAL A 28 11.35 10.83 -4.19
CA VAL A 28 11.47 10.78 -5.66
C VAL A 28 11.20 12.18 -6.24
N SER A 29 11.93 12.55 -7.29
CA SER A 29 11.82 13.86 -7.94
C SER A 29 10.45 14.11 -8.57
N GLY A 30 9.86 15.27 -8.29
CA GLY A 30 8.60 15.69 -8.90
C GLY A 30 8.19 17.09 -8.46
N TRP A 31 7.29 17.72 -9.23
CA TRP A 31 6.93 19.13 -9.04
C TRP A 31 5.90 19.37 -7.93
N SER A 32 5.00 18.40 -7.67
CA SER A 32 3.93 18.53 -6.67
C SER A 32 3.92 17.39 -5.66
N ARG A 33 3.75 17.76 -4.39
CA ARG A 33 3.58 16.87 -3.24
C ARG A 33 2.16 17.04 -2.72
N THR A 34 1.39 15.96 -2.78
CA THR A 34 -0.06 15.95 -2.49
C THR A 34 -0.41 15.02 -1.33
N HIS A 35 0.51 14.15 -0.91
CA HIS A 35 0.24 13.06 0.03
C HIS A 35 0.95 13.25 1.37
N GLY A 36 1.26 14.49 1.75
CA GLY A 36 1.93 14.83 3.00
C GLY A 36 1.20 14.31 4.26
N ASP A 37 -0.13 14.22 4.16
CA ASP A 37 -1.02 13.72 5.23
C ASP A 37 -1.25 12.21 5.18
N TRP A 38 -0.53 11.47 4.32
CA TRP A 38 -0.65 10.02 4.16
C TRP A 38 0.56 9.29 4.69
N ALA A 39 0.38 8.40 5.66
CA ALA A 39 1.48 7.58 6.16
C ALA A 39 1.80 6.45 5.16
N ILE A 40 2.88 6.62 4.40
CA ILE A 40 3.19 5.78 3.24
C ILE A 40 3.87 4.48 3.65
N ASP A 41 3.32 3.36 3.15
CA ASP A 41 3.94 2.05 3.23
C ASP A 41 4.75 1.76 1.96
N PRO A 42 6.09 1.70 2.04
CA PRO A 42 6.89 1.55 0.85
C PRO A 42 6.78 0.15 0.23
N GLU A 43 6.57 -0.93 0.99
CA GLU A 43 6.60 -2.28 0.40
C GLU A 43 5.47 -2.56 -0.61
N PRO A 44 4.19 -2.31 -0.29
CA PRO A 44 3.11 -2.46 -1.28
C PRO A 44 3.29 -1.49 -2.46
N LEU A 45 3.77 -0.26 -2.19
CA LEU A 45 4.02 0.75 -3.21
C LEU A 45 5.09 0.28 -4.21
N ILE A 46 6.23 -0.23 -3.72
CA ILE A 46 7.31 -0.78 -4.56
C ILE A 46 6.80 -1.92 -5.43
N ILE A 47 6.04 -2.87 -4.85
CA ILE A 47 5.49 -4.00 -5.61
C ILE A 47 4.58 -3.49 -6.72
N ARG A 48 3.66 -2.57 -6.43
CA ARG A 48 2.78 -2.02 -7.45
C ARG A 48 3.53 -1.22 -8.51
N THR A 49 4.57 -0.49 -8.15
CA THR A 49 5.42 0.22 -9.13
C THR A 49 6.19 -0.74 -10.04
N ALA A 50 6.58 -1.92 -9.55
CA ALA A 50 7.15 -2.95 -10.40
C ALA A 50 6.12 -3.48 -11.42
N GLU A 51 4.86 -3.63 -11.01
CA GLU A 51 3.76 -4.02 -11.90
C GLU A 51 3.42 -2.91 -12.92
N LEU A 52 3.58 -1.63 -12.56
CA LEU A 52 3.35 -0.46 -13.42
C LEU A 52 4.57 -0.04 -14.27
N ALA A 53 5.56 -0.92 -14.36
CA ALA A 53 6.87 -0.61 -14.92
C ALA A 53 6.85 -0.29 -16.42
N ASP A 54 5.90 -0.86 -17.16
CA ASP A 54 5.79 -0.72 -18.61
C ASP A 54 4.88 0.47 -18.99
N GLU A 55 3.99 0.88 -18.08
CA GLU A 55 3.11 2.04 -18.23
C GLU A 55 3.84 3.37 -17.98
N ASP A 56 4.74 3.44 -16.99
CA ASP A 56 5.56 4.62 -16.73
C ASP A 56 7.01 4.26 -16.39
N ALA A 57 7.83 4.18 -17.44
CA ALA A 57 9.26 3.93 -17.34
C ALA A 57 10.01 4.96 -16.49
N ARG A 58 9.55 6.23 -16.45
CA ARG A 58 10.21 7.28 -15.67
C ARG A 58 9.99 7.03 -14.18
N LEU A 59 8.75 6.77 -13.79
CA LEU A 59 8.40 6.45 -12.40
C LEU A 59 9.13 5.19 -11.92
N ARG A 60 9.16 4.15 -12.76
CA ARG A 60 9.93 2.93 -12.50
C ARG A 60 11.40 3.24 -12.23
N ASP A 61 12.04 3.99 -13.12
CA ASP A 61 13.47 4.28 -13.03
C ASP A 61 13.82 5.15 -11.80
N GLU A 62 12.94 6.08 -11.44
CA GLU A 62 13.08 6.88 -10.23
C GLU A 62 12.84 6.06 -8.95
N ALA A 63 11.86 5.15 -8.94
CA ALA A 63 11.62 4.23 -7.84
C ALA A 63 12.79 3.24 -7.65
N LEU A 64 13.37 2.73 -8.74
CA LEU A 64 14.58 1.90 -8.71
C LEU A 64 15.74 2.65 -8.06
N ASP A 65 15.98 3.91 -8.47
CA ASP A 65 17.03 4.75 -7.91
C ASP A 65 16.84 4.89 -6.38
N TRP A 66 15.62 5.20 -5.95
CA TRP A 66 15.30 5.32 -4.53
C TRP A 66 15.53 4.02 -3.77
N CYS A 67 15.05 2.89 -4.34
CA CYS A 67 15.18 1.57 -3.73
C CYS A 67 16.65 1.16 -3.58
N ILE A 68 17.50 1.45 -4.55
CA ILE A 68 18.93 1.16 -4.52
C ILE A 68 19.65 1.94 -3.41
N HIS A 69 19.27 3.20 -3.18
CA HIS A 69 19.90 4.03 -2.14
C HIS A 69 19.36 3.76 -0.74
N TYR A 70 18.08 3.40 -0.63
CA TYR A 70 17.35 3.36 0.64
C TYR A 70 16.80 1.97 1.01
N TRP A 71 17.27 0.91 0.35
CA TRP A 71 16.88 -0.48 0.61
C TRP A 71 16.92 -0.90 2.08
N ARG A 72 17.82 -0.29 2.88
CA ARG A 72 18.01 -0.63 4.30
C ARG A 72 16.78 -0.39 5.17
N TYR A 73 15.82 0.41 4.69
CA TYR A 73 14.56 0.69 5.38
C TYR A 73 13.40 -0.20 4.90
N ILE A 74 13.66 -1.13 3.98
CA ILE A 74 12.67 -2.01 3.37
C ILE A 74 12.80 -3.42 3.92
N SER A 75 11.68 -3.98 4.39
CA SER A 75 11.64 -5.32 4.95
C SER A 75 11.50 -6.38 3.87
N ARG A 76 12.60 -7.12 3.64
CA ARG A 76 12.59 -8.33 2.81
C ARG A 76 11.54 -9.36 3.25
N THR A 77 11.25 -9.42 4.55
CA THR A 77 10.26 -10.36 5.08
C THR A 77 8.85 -9.95 4.69
N ARG A 78 8.55 -8.65 4.74
CA ARG A 78 7.25 -8.12 4.29
C ARG A 78 7.06 -8.27 2.79
N LEU A 79 8.09 -7.97 2.00
CA LEU A 79 8.08 -8.21 0.56
C LEU A 79 7.71 -9.67 0.26
N ARG A 80 8.36 -10.65 0.92
CA ARG A 80 7.98 -12.08 0.77
C ARG A 80 6.53 -12.36 1.16
N GLY A 81 6.02 -11.73 2.21
CA GLY A 81 4.63 -11.90 2.65
C GLY A 81 3.64 -11.42 1.59
N LEU A 82 3.86 -10.20 1.09
CA LEU A 82 3.02 -9.52 0.10
C LEU A 82 3.00 -10.22 -1.27
N LEU A 83 4.07 -10.92 -1.63
CA LEU A 83 4.19 -11.60 -2.93
C LEU A 83 3.48 -12.96 -3.00
N ARG A 84 3.01 -13.53 -1.87
CA ARG A 84 2.47 -14.91 -1.83
C ARG A 84 1.22 -15.15 -2.68
N LYS A 85 0.46 -14.10 -3.00
CA LYS A 85 -0.84 -14.18 -3.69
C LYS A 85 -0.87 -13.34 -4.98
N ARG A 86 0.28 -13.07 -5.58
CA ARG A 86 0.39 -12.32 -6.84
C ARG A 86 0.20 -13.25 -8.04
N SER A 87 -0.29 -12.70 -9.16
CA SER A 87 -0.38 -13.44 -10.42
C SER A 87 1.01 -13.70 -11.01
N ASP A 88 1.09 -14.56 -12.02
CA ASP A 88 2.36 -14.88 -12.68
C ASP A 88 2.95 -13.65 -13.39
N GLU A 89 2.11 -12.83 -14.02
CA GLU A 89 2.52 -11.57 -14.68
C GLU A 89 3.09 -10.58 -13.64
N ALA A 90 2.41 -10.43 -12.50
CA ALA A 90 2.89 -9.59 -11.41
C ALA A 90 4.19 -10.15 -10.80
N ALA A 91 4.36 -11.46 -10.75
CA ALA A 91 5.58 -12.11 -10.28
C ALA A 91 6.76 -11.88 -11.24
N GLU A 92 6.52 -11.92 -12.55
CA GLU A 92 7.53 -11.61 -13.57
C GLU A 92 7.98 -10.14 -13.49
N ALA A 93 7.02 -9.22 -13.45
CA ALA A 93 7.28 -7.78 -13.32
C ALA A 93 8.08 -7.46 -12.04
N TRP A 94 7.67 -8.05 -10.91
CA TRP A 94 8.40 -7.99 -9.66
C TRP A 94 9.81 -8.57 -9.78
N GLY A 95 9.96 -9.74 -10.40
CA GLY A 95 11.24 -10.44 -10.49
C GLY A 95 12.32 -9.60 -11.16
N ARG A 96 11.98 -8.95 -12.28
CA ARG A 96 12.87 -8.03 -13.01
C ARG A 96 13.25 -6.82 -12.18
N PHE A 97 12.28 -6.21 -11.49
CA PHE A 97 12.50 -5.06 -10.61
C PHE A 97 13.43 -5.42 -9.44
N ALA A 98 13.13 -6.51 -8.75
CA ALA A 98 13.92 -6.99 -7.61
C ALA A 98 15.34 -7.40 -8.01
N ALA A 99 15.52 -8.02 -9.18
CA ALA A 99 16.83 -8.33 -9.73
C ALA A 99 17.66 -7.07 -9.98
N THR A 100 17.04 -6.04 -10.56
CA THR A 100 17.70 -4.74 -10.82
C THR A 100 18.15 -4.07 -9.52
N VAL A 101 17.32 -4.08 -8.47
CA VAL A 101 17.73 -3.56 -7.14
C VAL A 101 18.87 -4.39 -6.54
N ASN A 102 18.85 -5.71 -6.70
CA ASN A 102 19.88 -6.61 -6.17
C ASN A 102 21.22 -6.49 -6.90
N GLU A 103 21.21 -6.19 -8.19
CA GLU A 103 22.42 -5.94 -8.98
C GLU A 103 23.20 -4.74 -8.45
N HIS A 104 22.48 -3.72 -7.98
CA HIS A 104 23.05 -2.44 -7.55
C HIS A 104 23.08 -2.24 -6.03
N SER A 105 22.63 -3.22 -5.23
CA SER A 105 22.58 -3.09 -3.78
C SER A 105 22.71 -4.44 -3.06
N ILE A 106 23.07 -4.42 -1.78
CA ILE A 106 23.16 -5.65 -0.96
C ILE A 106 21.79 -6.13 -0.42
N ALA A 107 20.68 -5.60 -0.94
CA ALA A 107 19.36 -5.80 -0.38
C ALA A 107 18.84 -7.25 -0.48
N ARG A 108 19.26 -8.01 -1.50
CA ARG A 108 18.89 -9.43 -1.73
C ARG A 108 17.36 -9.67 -1.67
N TRP A 109 16.58 -8.83 -2.33
CA TRP A 109 15.13 -8.94 -2.41
C TRP A 109 14.68 -10.29 -2.99
N PRO A 110 13.55 -10.84 -2.51
CA PRO A 110 13.09 -12.18 -2.86
C PRO A 110 12.62 -12.29 -4.31
N ASN A 111 12.62 -13.51 -4.85
CA ASN A 111 12.06 -13.85 -6.17
C ASN A 111 12.64 -13.03 -7.33
N ALA A 112 13.87 -12.52 -7.19
CA ALA A 112 14.57 -11.83 -8.25
C ALA A 112 14.85 -12.78 -9.43
N THR A 113 14.60 -12.31 -10.65
CA THR A 113 14.91 -13.00 -11.91
C THR A 113 16.09 -12.32 -12.60
N ASP A 114 15.96 -11.91 -13.86
CA ASP A 114 16.99 -11.22 -14.61
C ASP A 114 16.85 -9.69 -14.48
N PRO A 115 17.94 -8.95 -14.21
CA PRO A 115 17.89 -7.51 -14.06
C PRO A 115 17.60 -6.82 -15.40
N MET A 116 16.90 -5.69 -15.33
CA MET A 116 16.67 -4.82 -16.47
C MET A 116 17.91 -3.95 -16.72
N PRO A 117 18.17 -3.52 -17.98
CA PRO A 117 19.18 -2.50 -18.25
C PRO A 117 18.85 -1.22 -17.49
N TYR A 118 19.68 -0.85 -16.53
CA TYR A 118 19.45 0.31 -15.68
C TYR A 118 20.75 1.03 -15.35
N LYS A 119 20.67 2.37 -15.24
CA LYS A 119 21.79 3.22 -14.82
C LYS A 119 21.37 4.04 -13.61
N ILE A 120 22.06 3.83 -12.50
CA ILE A 120 21.89 4.60 -11.27
C ILE A 120 22.05 6.10 -11.57
N THR A 121 21.09 6.90 -11.14
CA THR A 121 21.05 8.34 -11.42
C THR A 121 21.45 9.19 -10.22
N GLY A 122 21.25 8.69 -8.99
CA GLY A 122 21.51 9.43 -7.75
C GLY A 122 20.62 10.66 -7.55
N ARG A 123 19.52 10.75 -8.30
CA ARG A 123 18.58 11.88 -8.25
C ARG A 123 17.61 11.76 -7.08
N SER A 124 17.42 10.56 -6.55
CA SER A 124 16.63 10.34 -5.35
C SER A 124 17.34 10.93 -4.15
N SER A 125 16.58 11.67 -3.35
CA SER A 125 17.04 12.14 -2.04
C SER A 125 16.08 11.60 -0.99
N MET A 126 16.57 11.17 0.17
CA MET A 126 15.74 10.88 1.34
C MET A 126 15.65 12.18 2.11
N PRO A 127 14.51 12.91 2.07
CA PRO A 127 14.33 14.10 2.87
C PRO A 127 14.18 13.69 4.34
N SER A 128 14.12 14.67 5.24
CA SER A 128 13.90 14.40 6.68
C SER A 128 12.73 13.43 6.88
N MET A 129 12.95 12.38 7.68
CA MET A 129 11.90 11.42 8.04
C MET A 129 10.91 12.01 9.06
N GLU A 130 11.08 13.26 9.49
CA GLU A 130 10.17 13.97 10.41
C GLU A 130 8.81 14.26 9.79
N GLN A 131 8.69 14.31 8.46
CA GLN A 131 7.40 14.54 7.82
C GLN A 131 6.40 13.43 8.14
N PRO A 132 5.11 13.76 8.35
CA PRO A 132 4.09 12.79 8.74
C PRO A 132 3.96 11.62 7.74
N SER A 133 4.13 11.91 6.45
CA SER A 133 4.05 10.90 5.39
C SER A 133 5.11 9.79 5.46
N ARG A 134 6.25 10.07 6.10
CA ARG A 134 7.38 9.14 6.28
C ARG A 134 7.43 8.51 7.67
N ALA A 135 6.37 8.65 8.48
CA ALA A 135 6.35 8.15 9.86
C ALA A 135 6.70 6.65 9.98
N TRP A 136 6.34 5.82 9.00
CA TRP A 136 6.68 4.39 8.99
C TRP A 136 8.16 4.12 8.72
N LEU A 137 8.80 4.92 7.86
CA LEU A 137 10.25 4.86 7.67
C LEU A 137 10.99 5.34 8.93
N ARG A 138 10.50 6.42 9.55
CA ARG A 138 11.03 6.92 10.83
C ARG A 138 10.97 5.85 11.91
N LEU A 139 9.82 5.19 12.07
CA LEU A 139 9.65 4.11 13.04
C LEU A 139 10.66 2.97 12.83
N ARG A 140 10.93 2.60 11.57
CA ARG A 140 11.94 1.59 11.23
C ARG A 140 13.37 2.06 11.47
N ALA A 141 13.66 3.33 11.21
CA ALA A 141 14.96 3.91 11.54
C ALA A 141 15.22 3.87 13.04
N THR A 142 14.18 4.03 13.87
CA THR A 142 14.29 4.03 15.34
C THR A 142 14.30 2.62 15.95
N PHE A 143 13.42 1.73 15.51
CA PHE A 143 13.24 0.41 16.13
C PHE A 143 13.86 -0.76 15.34
N GLY A 144 14.47 -0.45 14.19
CA GLY A 144 14.97 -1.42 13.23
C GLY A 144 13.88 -1.94 12.28
N VAL A 145 14.31 -2.49 11.15
CA VAL A 145 13.41 -3.12 10.17
C VAL A 145 13.09 -4.54 10.61
N GLY A 146 11.93 -4.73 11.25
CA GLY A 146 11.56 -6.03 11.82
C GLY A 146 10.12 -6.09 12.34
N ALA A 147 9.73 -7.28 12.80
CA ALA A 147 8.39 -7.52 13.36
C ALA A 147 8.05 -6.55 14.50
N ARG A 148 9.03 -6.16 15.33
CA ARG A 148 8.85 -5.16 16.39
C ARG A 148 8.31 -3.83 15.87
N ALA A 149 8.97 -3.24 14.88
CA ALA A 149 8.54 -1.97 14.30
C ALA A 149 7.14 -2.08 13.67
N GLU A 150 6.84 -3.20 13.01
CA GLU A 150 5.52 -3.40 12.40
C GLU A 150 4.40 -3.63 13.44
N ILE A 151 4.69 -4.28 14.57
CA ILE A 151 3.73 -4.38 15.69
C ILE A 151 3.41 -2.98 16.25
N LEU A 152 4.43 -2.14 16.44
CA LEU A 152 4.23 -0.77 16.92
C LEU A 152 3.44 0.06 15.90
N ARG A 153 3.80 -0.02 14.62
CA ARG A 153 3.06 0.60 13.51
C ARG A 153 1.59 0.18 13.49
N TYR A 154 1.32 -1.11 13.68
CA TYR A 154 -0.04 -1.66 13.69
C TYR A 154 -0.93 -0.97 14.73
N PHE A 155 -0.44 -0.82 15.98
CA PHE A 155 -1.20 -0.13 17.03
C PHE A 155 -1.23 1.38 16.80
N LEU A 156 -0.13 1.97 16.34
CA LEU A 156 -0.07 3.40 15.99
C LEU A 156 -0.95 3.77 14.79
N SER A 157 -1.46 2.80 14.03
CA SER A 157 -2.45 3.00 12.97
C SER A 157 -3.88 3.16 13.49
N GLY A 158 -4.09 3.22 14.81
CA GLY A 158 -5.40 3.47 15.43
C GLY A 158 -6.04 2.26 16.09
N ARG A 159 -5.41 1.09 16.01
CA ARG A 159 -5.91 -0.15 16.62
C ARG A 159 -5.57 -0.16 18.11
N THR A 160 -6.54 -0.54 18.94
CA THR A 160 -6.38 -0.51 20.41
C THR A 160 -6.07 -1.87 21.02
N VAL A 161 -6.71 -2.92 20.51
CA VAL A 161 -6.55 -4.31 20.98
C VAL A 161 -6.54 -5.25 19.78
N SER A 162 -5.64 -6.23 19.75
CA SER A 162 -5.62 -7.20 18.67
C SER A 162 -4.97 -8.53 19.02
N SER A 163 -5.26 -9.56 18.23
CA SER A 163 -4.61 -10.87 18.31
C SER A 163 -3.34 -10.91 17.46
N THR A 164 -2.42 -11.82 17.77
CA THR A 164 -1.20 -11.98 16.96
C THR A 164 -1.47 -12.46 15.54
N ALA A 165 -2.59 -13.14 15.29
CA ALA A 165 -3.00 -13.54 13.94
C ALA A 165 -3.33 -12.31 13.07
N LEU A 166 -4.17 -11.40 13.58
CA LEU A 166 -4.53 -10.16 12.88
C LEU A 166 -3.34 -9.21 12.73
N ILE A 167 -2.44 -9.16 13.72
CA ILE A 167 -1.21 -8.39 13.61
C ILE A 167 -0.31 -8.99 12.51
N ALA A 168 -0.14 -10.31 12.47
CA ALA A 168 0.70 -10.99 11.49
C ALA A 168 0.22 -10.79 10.05
N GLU A 169 -1.10 -10.87 9.86
CA GLU A 169 -1.75 -10.60 8.58
C GLU A 169 -1.47 -9.17 8.10
N HIS A 170 -1.70 -8.16 8.93
CA HIS A 170 -1.41 -6.77 8.53
C HIS A 170 0.08 -6.46 8.37
N ALA A 171 0.91 -6.98 9.29
CA ALA A 171 2.35 -6.74 9.27
C ALA A 171 3.04 -7.48 8.11
N GLN A 172 2.40 -8.51 7.54
CA GLN A 172 2.98 -9.39 6.52
C GLN A 172 4.20 -10.17 7.05
N TYR A 173 4.06 -10.65 8.28
CA TYR A 173 5.03 -11.51 8.96
C TYR A 173 4.39 -12.87 9.30
N ALA A 174 5.21 -13.90 9.47
CA ALA A 174 4.72 -15.16 10.03
C ALA A 174 4.22 -14.95 11.47
N LYS A 175 3.08 -15.56 11.82
CA LYS A 175 2.48 -15.47 13.16
C LYS A 175 3.47 -15.78 14.28
N ARG A 176 4.33 -16.78 14.09
CA ARG A 176 5.39 -17.15 15.05
C ARG A 176 6.32 -15.97 15.37
N ASN A 177 6.70 -15.17 14.39
CA ASN A 177 7.58 -14.02 14.60
C ASN A 177 6.87 -12.92 15.39
N ILE A 178 5.58 -12.71 15.11
CA ILE A 178 4.75 -11.78 15.88
C ILE A 178 4.57 -12.27 17.32
N ASP A 179 4.28 -13.55 17.54
CA ASP A 179 4.13 -14.12 18.88
C ASP A 179 5.39 -13.88 19.74
N ILE A 180 6.59 -14.12 19.18
CA ILE A 180 7.88 -13.92 19.86
C ILE A 180 8.11 -12.45 20.23
N GLU A 181 7.88 -11.53 19.28
CA GLU A 181 8.09 -10.10 19.54
C GLU A 181 7.01 -9.51 20.45
N CYS A 182 5.77 -9.98 20.37
CA CYS A 182 4.71 -9.58 21.30
C CYS A 182 5.02 -10.00 22.73
N ASP A 183 5.53 -11.23 22.95
CA ASP A 183 5.99 -11.69 24.27
C ASP A 183 7.17 -10.85 24.79
N SER A 184 8.13 -10.52 23.91
CA SER A 184 9.26 -9.66 24.27
C SER A 184 8.82 -8.23 24.64
N LEU A 185 7.91 -7.65 23.87
CA LEU A 185 7.36 -6.32 24.12
C LEU A 185 6.44 -6.28 25.35
N GLU A 186 5.75 -7.38 25.68
CA GLU A 186 5.01 -7.52 26.94
C GLU A 186 5.98 -7.50 28.13
N LYS A 187 7.05 -8.31 28.09
CA LYS A 187 8.07 -8.34 29.15
C LYS A 187 8.79 -7.00 29.32
N ALA A 188 8.96 -6.25 28.24
CA ALA A 188 9.52 -4.89 28.27
C ALA A 188 8.53 -3.82 28.75
N GLY A 189 7.27 -4.17 29.06
CA GLY A 189 6.24 -3.25 29.51
C GLY A 189 5.68 -2.33 28.42
N VAL A 190 5.94 -2.63 27.15
CA VAL A 190 5.41 -1.87 26.00
C VAL A 190 3.99 -2.33 25.65
N LEU A 191 3.76 -3.65 25.71
CA LEU A 191 2.46 -4.26 25.47
C LEU A 191 1.85 -4.84 26.75
N ARG A 192 0.51 -4.84 26.81
CA ARG A 192 -0.28 -5.59 27.78
C ARG A 192 -0.91 -6.77 27.08
N ARG A 193 -0.77 -7.96 27.67
CA ARG A 193 -1.42 -9.19 27.21
C ARG A 193 -2.67 -9.49 28.05
N ARG A 194 -3.76 -9.87 27.38
CA ARG A 194 -4.98 -10.39 28.01
C ARG A 194 -5.38 -11.71 27.34
N LYS A 195 -5.77 -12.71 28.14
CA LYS A 195 -6.32 -13.97 27.61
C LYS A 195 -7.81 -13.79 27.31
N LEU A 196 -8.25 -14.21 26.13
CA LEU A 196 -9.66 -14.30 25.75
C LEU A 196 -9.91 -15.68 25.14
N GLY A 197 -10.52 -16.59 25.91
CA GLY A 197 -10.64 -17.99 25.51
C GLY A 197 -9.25 -18.64 25.31
N ASN A 198 -9.01 -19.21 24.13
CA ASN A 198 -7.73 -19.83 23.77
C ASN A 198 -6.78 -18.91 23.00
N ARG A 199 -7.04 -17.59 22.98
CA ARG A 199 -6.18 -16.61 22.28
C ARG A 199 -5.69 -15.53 23.22
N TYR A 200 -4.52 -14.98 22.90
CA TYR A 200 -3.99 -13.78 23.53
C TYR A 200 -4.32 -12.55 22.70
N LEU A 201 -4.74 -11.49 23.40
CA LEU A 201 -4.93 -10.15 22.87
C LEU A 201 -3.87 -9.23 23.45
N TYR A 202 -3.34 -8.36 22.61
CA TYR A 202 -2.30 -7.39 22.93
C TYR A 202 -2.83 -5.97 22.72
N SER A 203 -2.31 -5.04 23.50
CA SER A 203 -2.61 -3.60 23.44
C SER A 203 -1.39 -2.81 23.92
N LEU A 204 -1.22 -1.56 23.50
CA LEU A 204 -0.17 -0.68 24.02
C LEU A 204 -0.45 -0.32 25.49
N VAL A 205 0.58 -0.37 26.34
CA VAL A 205 0.47 0.06 27.75
C VAL A 205 0.40 1.58 27.86
N ARG A 206 1.25 2.29 27.12
CA ARG A 206 1.34 3.76 27.08
C ARG A 206 1.31 4.24 25.63
N ALA A 207 0.12 4.23 25.03
CA ALA A 207 -0.05 4.58 23.63
C ALA A 207 0.39 6.03 23.33
N ASP A 208 0.06 6.98 24.21
CA ASP A 208 0.38 8.39 24.00
C ASP A 208 1.88 8.67 24.09
N ALA A 209 2.59 8.06 25.05
CA ALA A 209 4.04 8.17 25.13
C ALA A 209 4.74 7.62 23.88
N LEU A 210 4.22 6.53 23.31
CA LEU A 210 4.74 5.99 22.06
C LEU A 210 4.44 6.91 20.86
N ARG A 211 3.25 7.53 20.81
CA ARG A 211 2.90 8.51 19.76
C ARG A 211 3.80 9.74 19.83
N GLU A 212 4.01 10.28 21.02
CA GLU A 212 4.91 11.41 21.26
C GLU A 212 6.33 11.07 20.81
N PHE A 213 6.85 9.90 21.21
CA PHE A 213 8.17 9.43 20.80
C PHE A 213 8.28 9.18 19.28
N ALA A 214 7.25 8.59 18.68
CA ALA A 214 7.23 8.33 17.24
C ALA A 214 7.12 9.61 16.41
N GLY A 215 6.78 10.75 17.02
CA GLY A 215 6.53 12.03 16.36
C GLY A 215 5.19 12.05 15.61
N GLU A 216 4.92 13.14 14.89
CA GLU A 216 3.68 13.33 14.15
C GLU A 216 3.48 12.23 13.08
N ILE A 217 2.36 11.52 13.17
CA ILE A 217 1.96 10.50 12.21
C ILE A 217 0.83 11.07 11.37
N ALA A 218 0.95 10.91 10.06
CA ALA A 218 -0.06 11.37 9.11
C ALA A 218 -1.47 10.87 9.51
N PRO A 219 -2.51 11.71 9.39
CA PRO A 219 -3.88 11.32 9.76
C PRO A 219 -4.42 10.19 8.88
N ILE A 220 -4.08 10.18 7.59
CA ILE A 220 -4.52 9.18 6.62
C ILE A 220 -3.54 8.00 6.65
N ARG A 221 -4.01 6.83 7.12
CA ARG A 221 -3.16 5.64 7.37
C ARG A 221 -3.79 4.40 6.74
N PRO A 222 -3.95 4.37 5.41
CA PRO A 222 -4.66 3.28 4.75
C PRO A 222 -3.91 1.97 4.86
N SER A 223 -4.65 0.87 4.73
CA SER A 223 -4.05 -0.40 4.31
C SER A 223 -3.58 -0.26 2.86
N TRP A 224 -2.31 0.11 2.66
CA TRP A 224 -1.74 0.27 1.31
C TRP A 224 -1.86 -0.98 0.44
N SER A 225 -1.79 -2.17 1.04
CA SER A 225 -2.03 -3.41 0.30
C SER A 225 -3.46 -3.51 -0.21
N ALA A 226 -4.46 -3.14 0.62
CA ALA A 226 -5.86 -3.14 0.20
C ALA A 226 -6.12 -2.05 -0.83
N LEU A 227 -5.61 -0.84 -0.59
CA LEU A 227 -5.71 0.30 -1.50
C LEU A 227 -5.24 -0.06 -2.91
N LEU A 228 -4.01 -0.58 -3.03
CA LEU A 228 -3.43 -0.92 -4.32
C LEU A 228 -4.04 -2.18 -4.95
N THR A 229 -4.66 -3.06 -4.15
CA THR A 229 -5.44 -4.19 -4.69
C THR A 229 -6.73 -3.70 -5.33
N VAL A 230 -7.44 -2.78 -4.65
CA VAL A 230 -8.67 -2.17 -5.15
C VAL A 230 -8.42 -1.35 -6.40
N THR A 231 -7.39 -0.49 -6.41
CA THR A 231 -7.06 0.31 -7.60
C THR A 231 -6.69 -0.57 -8.79
N ALA A 232 -5.81 -1.55 -8.59
CA ALA A 232 -5.37 -2.45 -9.66
C ALA A 232 -6.55 -3.26 -10.26
N ALA A 233 -7.46 -3.73 -9.41
CA ALA A 233 -8.63 -4.47 -9.87
C ALA A 233 -9.59 -3.61 -10.69
N PHE A 234 -9.81 -2.34 -10.29
CA PHE A 234 -10.64 -1.43 -11.08
C PHE A 234 -10.00 -1.03 -12.40
N VAL A 235 -8.68 -0.81 -12.43
CA VAL A 235 -7.94 -0.56 -13.68
C VAL A 235 -8.04 -1.77 -14.61
N GLY A 236 -7.84 -2.99 -14.09
CA GLY A 236 -7.98 -4.22 -14.88
C GLY A 236 -9.39 -4.41 -15.46
N LEU A 237 -10.42 -4.03 -14.70
CA LEU A 237 -11.80 -4.05 -15.18
C LEU A 237 -12.04 -2.99 -16.26
N GLU A 238 -11.52 -1.76 -16.11
CA GLU A 238 -11.63 -0.74 -17.17
C GLU A 238 -10.98 -1.20 -18.47
N ASN A 239 -9.76 -1.74 -18.38
CA ASN A 239 -8.99 -2.20 -19.54
C ASN A 239 -9.69 -3.30 -20.33
N THR A 240 -10.49 -4.14 -19.68
CA THR A 240 -11.23 -5.23 -20.33
C THR A 240 -12.68 -4.86 -20.68
N SER A 241 -13.20 -3.76 -20.12
CA SER A 241 -14.62 -3.41 -20.23
C SER A 241 -15.09 -3.16 -21.66
N HIS A 242 -14.24 -2.63 -22.53
CA HIS A 242 -14.58 -2.28 -23.91
C HIS A 242 -14.73 -3.49 -24.84
N ASP A 243 -14.09 -4.61 -24.51
CA ASP A 243 -14.02 -5.80 -25.36
C ASP A 243 -15.03 -6.89 -24.95
N LEU A 244 -15.71 -6.71 -23.82
CA LEU A 244 -16.60 -7.71 -23.24
C LEU A 244 -18.09 -7.42 -23.55
N PRO A 245 -18.87 -8.44 -23.92
CA PRO A 245 -20.33 -8.31 -24.00
C PRO A 245 -20.93 -7.92 -22.63
N ASP A 246 -21.99 -7.10 -22.61
CA ASP A 246 -22.63 -6.58 -21.39
C ASP A 246 -22.88 -7.64 -20.30
N ARG A 247 -23.38 -8.82 -20.69
CA ARG A 247 -23.67 -9.91 -19.77
C ARG A 247 -22.40 -10.49 -19.13
N VAL A 248 -21.31 -10.56 -19.87
CA VAL A 248 -20.01 -11.02 -19.36
C VAL A 248 -19.44 -9.96 -18.43
N LEU A 249 -19.45 -8.69 -18.86
CA LEU A 249 -18.99 -7.57 -18.04
C LEU A 249 -19.73 -7.46 -16.70
N MET A 250 -21.04 -7.71 -16.69
CA MET A 250 -21.85 -7.79 -15.46
C MET A 250 -21.35 -8.88 -14.49
N VAL A 251 -21.09 -10.08 -15.01
CA VAL A 251 -20.61 -11.22 -14.20
C VAL A 251 -19.20 -10.96 -13.68
N GLU A 252 -18.30 -10.47 -14.54
CA GLU A 252 -16.93 -10.09 -14.17
C GLU A 252 -16.93 -9.01 -13.08
N SER A 253 -17.73 -7.97 -13.28
CA SER A 253 -17.94 -6.87 -12.33
C SER A 253 -18.37 -7.36 -10.95
N PHE A 254 -19.38 -8.25 -10.89
CA PHE A 254 -19.85 -8.81 -9.63
C PHE A 254 -18.77 -9.65 -8.95
N ARG A 255 -18.06 -10.50 -9.71
CA ARG A 255 -16.99 -11.34 -9.16
C ARG A 255 -15.85 -10.50 -8.59
N ILE A 256 -15.47 -9.42 -9.27
CA ILE A 256 -14.41 -8.51 -8.81
C ILE A 256 -14.86 -7.77 -7.55
N LEU A 257 -16.09 -7.24 -7.50
CA LEU A 257 -16.57 -6.58 -6.28
C LEU A 257 -16.61 -7.53 -5.09
N GLN A 258 -17.06 -8.77 -5.31
CA GLN A 258 -17.08 -9.79 -4.26
C GLN A 258 -15.67 -10.15 -3.79
N SER A 259 -14.70 -10.26 -4.70
CA SER A 259 -13.30 -10.55 -4.32
C SER A 259 -12.62 -9.38 -3.60
N LEU A 260 -13.14 -8.16 -3.76
CA LEU A 260 -12.64 -6.95 -3.12
C LEU A 260 -13.31 -6.64 -1.77
N GLU A 261 -14.30 -7.40 -1.30
CA GLU A 261 -15.03 -7.11 -0.05
C GLU A 261 -14.08 -6.87 1.14
N ASP A 262 -13.19 -7.82 1.43
CA ASP A 262 -12.20 -7.69 2.52
C ASP A 262 -11.28 -6.46 2.35
N ALA A 263 -10.93 -6.12 1.11
CA ALA A 263 -10.06 -4.99 0.82
C ALA A 263 -10.78 -3.65 0.98
N LEU A 264 -12.03 -3.56 0.52
CA LEU A 264 -12.88 -2.38 0.70
C LEU A 264 -13.23 -2.17 2.18
N ASP A 265 -13.49 -3.23 2.92
CA ASP A 265 -13.71 -3.20 4.37
C ASP A 265 -12.44 -2.74 5.10
N ALA A 266 -11.26 -3.21 4.70
CA ALA A 266 -9.99 -2.76 5.26
C ALA A 266 -9.65 -1.28 4.96
N LEU A 267 -10.38 -0.65 4.04
CA LEU A 267 -10.30 0.77 3.71
C LEU A 267 -11.45 1.59 4.31
N ASP A 268 -12.32 0.98 5.15
CA ASP A 268 -13.49 1.63 5.74
C ASP A 268 -14.40 2.30 4.68
N ILE A 269 -14.45 1.74 3.47
CA ILE A 269 -15.38 2.19 2.44
C ILE A 269 -16.68 1.44 2.71
N GLU A 270 -17.81 2.12 2.89
CA GLU A 270 -19.11 1.48 3.14
C GLU A 270 -20.05 1.54 1.93
N ASP A 271 -19.93 2.58 1.10
CA ASP A 271 -20.83 2.88 0.00
C ASP A 271 -20.57 2.01 -1.24
N ARG A 272 -20.91 0.72 -1.17
CA ARG A 272 -20.79 -0.19 -2.32
C ARG A 272 -21.71 0.23 -3.47
N PRO A 273 -21.29 0.10 -4.74
CA PRO A 273 -22.15 0.35 -5.89
C PRO A 273 -23.47 -0.44 -5.79
N ARG A 274 -24.59 0.23 -6.10
CA ARG A 274 -25.92 -0.39 -6.17
C ARG A 274 -26.41 -0.34 -7.61
N PHE A 275 -26.91 -1.46 -8.10
CA PHE A 275 -27.30 -1.62 -9.50
C PHE A 275 -28.81 -1.70 -9.62
N ALA A 276 -29.41 -0.81 -10.40
CA ALA A 276 -30.85 -0.85 -10.68
C ALA A 276 -31.16 -1.83 -11.81
N ARG A 277 -30.29 -1.93 -12.82
CA ARG A 277 -30.46 -2.80 -13.99
C ARG A 277 -29.11 -3.39 -14.46
N PRO A 278 -29.10 -4.54 -15.17
CA PRO A 278 -27.89 -5.18 -15.69
C PRO A 278 -26.96 -4.24 -16.50
N GLN A 279 -27.53 -3.34 -17.31
CA GLN A 279 -26.77 -2.39 -18.12
C GLN A 279 -26.09 -1.27 -17.30
N ASP A 280 -26.50 -1.07 -16.04
CA ASP A 280 -25.95 -0.01 -15.19
C ASP A 280 -24.69 -0.46 -14.45
N HIS A 281 -24.33 -1.75 -14.49
CA HIS A 281 -23.25 -2.31 -13.68
C HIS A 281 -21.91 -1.61 -13.89
N TRP A 282 -21.42 -1.58 -15.13
CA TRP A 282 -20.13 -0.99 -15.42
C TRP A 282 -20.12 0.54 -15.21
N PRO A 283 -21.08 1.32 -15.71
CA PRO A 283 -21.13 2.76 -15.45
C PRO A 283 -21.13 3.12 -13.96
N GLU A 284 -21.87 2.39 -13.12
CA GLU A 284 -21.91 2.62 -11.67
C GLU A 284 -20.60 2.25 -10.98
N ILE A 285 -19.98 1.11 -11.34
CA ILE A 285 -18.67 0.71 -10.80
C ILE A 285 -17.60 1.70 -11.22
N ARG A 286 -17.57 2.09 -12.49
CA ARG A 286 -16.59 3.06 -12.98
C ARG A 286 -16.74 4.39 -12.25
N ARG A 287 -17.96 4.88 -12.05
CA ARG A 287 -18.20 6.13 -11.30
C ARG A 287 -17.72 6.02 -9.86
N PHE A 288 -18.05 4.92 -9.18
CA PHE A 288 -17.58 4.64 -7.83
C PHE A 288 -16.04 4.61 -7.76
N ALA A 289 -15.40 3.86 -8.65
CA ALA A 289 -13.95 3.76 -8.74
C ALA A 289 -13.31 5.11 -9.05
N ALA A 290 -13.79 5.84 -10.06
CA ALA A 290 -13.27 7.14 -10.45
C ALA A 290 -13.39 8.18 -9.32
N GLY A 291 -14.51 8.19 -8.59
CA GLY A 291 -14.68 9.10 -7.45
C GLY A 291 -13.63 8.87 -6.36
N HIS A 292 -13.39 7.61 -5.97
CA HIS A 292 -12.38 7.26 -4.97
C HIS A 292 -10.95 7.47 -5.50
N LEU A 293 -10.62 6.96 -6.69
CA LEU A 293 -9.29 7.07 -7.27
C LEU A 293 -8.91 8.54 -7.56
N SER A 294 -9.85 9.37 -7.98
CA SER A 294 -9.63 10.82 -8.18
C SER A 294 -9.27 11.52 -6.88
N ALA A 295 -10.02 11.24 -5.79
CA ALA A 295 -9.72 11.76 -4.46
C ALA A 295 -8.32 11.31 -4.01
N TRP A 296 -8.04 10.00 -4.08
CA TRP A 296 -6.77 9.44 -3.67
C TRP A 296 -5.59 9.97 -4.50
N ALA A 297 -5.77 10.12 -5.82
CA ALA A 297 -4.76 10.71 -6.70
C ALA A 297 -4.45 12.18 -6.35
N ALA A 298 -5.46 12.93 -5.88
CA ALA A 298 -5.32 14.30 -5.42
C ALA A 298 -4.72 14.42 -4.00
N GLY A 299 -4.55 13.31 -3.28
CA GLY A 299 -4.09 13.30 -1.89
C GLY A 299 -5.21 13.43 -0.85
N ASP A 300 -6.47 13.35 -1.26
CA ASP A 300 -7.64 13.40 -0.38
C ASP A 300 -8.12 11.97 -0.06
N TRP A 301 -8.61 11.71 1.15
CA TRP A 301 -9.13 10.38 1.52
C TRP A 301 -10.56 10.12 1.03
N VAL A 302 -11.41 11.15 1.10
CA VAL A 302 -12.84 11.09 0.76
C VAL A 302 -13.10 11.94 -0.48
N PRO A 303 -13.95 11.50 -1.43
CA PRO A 303 -14.38 12.34 -2.56
C PRO A 303 -14.99 13.66 -2.08
N LYS A 304 -14.68 14.77 -2.75
CA LYS A 304 -15.14 16.12 -2.36
C LYS A 304 -16.65 16.35 -2.56
N ASP A 305 -17.30 15.52 -3.39
CA ASP A 305 -18.70 15.65 -3.76
C ASP A 305 -19.54 14.46 -3.24
N ARG A 306 -19.68 14.36 -1.91
CA ARG A 306 -20.71 13.52 -1.27
C ARG A 306 -21.96 14.35 -0.96
#